data_AF-A0A136L8R1-F1
#
_entry.id   AF-A0A136L8R1-F1
#
_cell.length_a   1.000
_cell.length_b   1.000
_cell.length_c   1.000
_cell.angle_alpha   90.00
_cell.angle_beta   90.00
_cell.angle_gamma   90.00
#
_symmetry.space_group_name_H-M   'P 1'
#
loop_
_entity.id
_entity.type
_entity.pdbx_description
1 polymer ?
#
loop_
_entity_poly.entity_id
_entity_poly.type
_entity_poly.pdbx_seq_one_letter_code
_entity_poly.pdbx_strand_id
1 'polypeptide(L)'
;MVRFFASLLVALLVGLGLGLYLGWVQFPVQQTDSAAPVLAQRYKDEYVVMIAQGYLADHDVTGALERLRLLQAINIPTYVQEVTERYITNSRDVRDIRVLVALSEGLGRLTPIMEPYRPLPATGA
;
A
#
# COMPACT_ATOMS: atom_id res chain seq x y z
N MET A 1 -33.41 43.96 -23.71
CA MET A 1 -32.84 43.06 -22.69
C MET A 1 -32.72 41.60 -23.16
N VAL A 2 -33.77 41.00 -23.75
CA VAL A 2 -33.77 39.58 -24.19
C VAL A 2 -32.62 39.19 -25.13
N ARG A 3 -32.23 40.08 -26.05
CA ARG A 3 -31.13 39.82 -27.01
C ARG A 3 -29.76 39.66 -26.35
N PHE A 4 -29.52 40.38 -25.24
CA PHE A 4 -28.28 40.29 -24.46
C PHE A 4 -28.24 38.99 -23.64
N PHE A 5 -29.35 38.62 -23.02
CA PHE A 5 -29.48 37.35 -22.31
C PHE A 5 -29.33 36.15 -23.25
N ALA A 6 -29.85 36.23 -24.47
CA ALA A 6 -29.68 35.19 -25.49
C ALA A 6 -28.20 35.05 -25.90
N SER A 7 -27.48 36.14 -26.16
CA SER A 7 -26.05 36.07 -26.47
C SER A 7 -25.21 35.53 -25.30
N LEU A 8 -25.58 35.88 -24.07
CA LEU A 8 -24.91 35.38 -22.87
C LEU A 8 -25.11 33.86 -22.70
N LEU A 9 -26.34 33.38 -22.89
CA LEU A 9 -26.65 31.95 -22.84
C LEU A 9 -25.91 31.16 -23.92
N VAL A 10 -25.86 31.68 -25.14
CA VAL A 10 -25.13 31.03 -26.24
C VAL A 10 -23.64 30.97 -25.95
N ALA A 11 -23.02 32.07 -25.50
CA ALA A 11 -21.61 32.07 -25.15
C ALA A 11 -21.30 31.11 -23.99
N LEU A 12 -22.18 31.02 -22.99
CA LEU A 12 -22.04 30.10 -21.87
C LEU A 12 -22.13 28.63 -22.32
N LEU A 13 -23.11 28.29 -23.15
CA LEU A 13 -23.28 26.93 -23.68
C LEU A 13 -22.08 26.51 -24.54
N VAL A 14 -21.57 27.43 -25.37
CA VAL A 14 -20.38 27.17 -26.20
C VAL A 14 -19.15 26.98 -25.33
N GLY A 15 -18.94 27.82 -24.32
CA GLY A 15 -17.83 27.69 -23.37
C GLY A 15 -17.90 26.38 -22.58
N LEU A 16 -19.09 25.98 -22.10
CA LEU A 16 -19.29 24.71 -21.40
C LEU A 16 -19.02 23.52 -22.31
N GLY A 17 -19.56 23.56 -23.54
CA GLY A 17 -19.39 22.49 -24.51
C GLY A 17 -17.92 22.28 -24.89
N LEU A 18 -17.19 23.37 -25.15
CA LEU A 18 -15.76 23.33 -25.45
C LEU A 18 -14.94 22.86 -24.24
N GLY A 19 -15.25 23.36 -23.04
CA GLY A 19 -14.56 22.96 -21.81
C GLY A 19 -14.72 21.46 -21.51
N LEU A 20 -15.94 20.93 -21.66
CA LEU A 20 -16.23 19.51 -21.46
C LEU A 20 -15.59 18.65 -22.55
N TYR A 21 -15.66 19.08 -23.81
CA TYR A 21 -15.03 18.36 -24.93
C TYR A 21 -13.51 18.27 -24.75
N LEU A 22 -12.85 19.39 -24.46
CA LEU A 22 -11.40 19.40 -24.23
C LEU A 22 -11.02 18.59 -22.98
N GLY A 23 -11.80 18.69 -21.91
CA GLY A 23 -11.56 17.97 -20.66
C GLY A 23 -11.78 16.46 -20.71
N TRP A 24 -12.62 15.95 -21.62
CA TRP A 24 -12.92 14.50 -21.71
C TRP A 24 -12.35 13.82 -22.95
N VAL A 25 -12.26 14.50 -24.09
CA VAL A 25 -11.80 13.90 -25.36
C VAL A 25 -10.33 14.16 -25.60
N GLN A 26 -9.85 15.39 -25.38
CA GLN A 26 -8.46 15.76 -25.64
C GLN A 26 -7.53 15.41 -24.46
N PHE A 27 -8.01 15.55 -23.23
CA PHE A 27 -7.27 15.23 -22.01
C PHE A 27 -8.08 14.27 -21.13
N PRO A 28 -8.31 13.02 -21.56
CA PRO A 28 -8.97 12.05 -20.70
C PRO A 28 -8.21 11.96 -19.38
N VAL A 29 -8.94 12.02 -18.27
CA VAL A 29 -8.39 11.74 -16.94
C VAL A 29 -7.84 10.33 -16.99
N GLN A 30 -6.53 10.22 -17.13
CA GLN A 30 -5.83 8.98 -16.89
C GLN A 30 -5.91 8.79 -15.38
N GLN A 31 -6.92 8.04 -14.92
CA GLN A 31 -6.82 7.33 -13.66
C GLN A 31 -5.62 6.42 -13.85
N THR A 32 -4.46 6.87 -13.41
CA THR A 32 -3.27 6.04 -13.37
C THR A 32 -3.56 4.97 -12.34
N ASP A 33 -4.08 3.83 -12.81
CA ASP A 33 -4.02 2.54 -12.13
C ASP A 33 -2.54 2.29 -11.83
N SER A 34 -2.09 2.87 -10.72
CA SER A 34 -0.72 2.78 -10.29
C SER A 34 -0.58 1.37 -9.75
N ALA A 35 -0.05 0.49 -10.59
CA ALA A 35 0.24 -0.88 -10.20
C ALA A 35 1.02 -0.88 -8.88
N ALA A 36 0.67 -1.77 -7.95
CA ALA A 36 1.35 -1.96 -6.67
C ALA A 36 2.90 -1.84 -6.71
N PRO A 37 3.63 -2.29 -7.75
CA PRO A 37 5.07 -2.08 -7.84
C PRO A 37 5.55 -0.62 -7.98
N VAL A 38 4.69 0.32 -8.40
CA VAL A 38 5.03 1.75 -8.55
C VAL A 38 4.89 2.53 -7.23
N LEU A 39 4.33 1.90 -6.18
CA LEU A 39 4.25 2.52 -4.85
C LEU A 39 5.63 2.97 -4.35
N ALA A 40 5.68 4.15 -3.75
CA ALA A 40 6.85 4.59 -3.00
C ALA A 40 7.20 3.53 -1.94
N GLN A 41 8.49 3.35 -1.67
CA GLN A 41 9.00 2.32 -0.75
C GLN A 41 8.27 2.31 0.60
N ARG A 42 7.96 3.50 1.14
CA ARG A 42 7.20 3.64 2.39
C ARG A 42 5.86 2.91 2.37
N TYR A 43 5.10 3.01 1.28
CA TYR A 43 3.78 2.39 1.19
C TYR A 43 3.87 0.87 0.98
N LYS A 44 4.92 0.41 0.31
CA LYS A 44 5.20 -1.04 0.24
C LYS A 44 5.51 -1.60 1.62
N ASP A 45 6.31 -0.88 2.39
CA ASP A 45 6.62 -1.26 3.77
C ASP A 45 5.37 -1.26 4.66
N GLU A 46 4.52 -0.25 4.57
CA GLU A 46 3.24 -0.18 5.30
C GLU A 46 2.29 -1.33 4.89
N TYR A 47 2.28 -1.72 3.61
CA TYR A 47 1.54 -2.90 3.15
C TYR A 47 2.07 -4.21 3.78
N VAL A 48 3.38 -4.38 3.90
CA VAL A 48 3.96 -5.56 4.58
C VAL A 48 3.52 -5.61 6.04
N VAL A 49 3.47 -4.46 6.73
CA VAL A 49 2.95 -4.38 8.11
C VAL A 49 1.49 -4.82 8.16
N MET A 50 0.64 -4.37 7.24
CA MET A 50 -0.76 -4.82 7.18
C MET A 50 -0.90 -6.33 6.98
N ILE A 51 -0.10 -6.92 6.09
CA ILE A 51 -0.12 -8.37 5.89
C ILE A 51 0.41 -9.11 7.13
N ALA A 52 1.44 -8.59 7.79
CA ALA A 52 1.97 -9.17 9.03
C ALA A 52 0.96 -9.13 10.18
N GLN A 53 0.13 -8.08 10.26
CA GLN A 53 -0.98 -8.02 11.22
C GLN A 53 -2.05 -9.08 10.91
N GLY A 54 -2.41 -9.27 9.63
CA GLY A 54 -3.32 -10.33 9.21
C GLY A 54 -2.78 -11.74 9.55
N TYR A 55 -1.49 -11.96 9.33
CA TYR A 55 -0.83 -13.21 9.71
C TYR A 55 -0.93 -13.50 11.21
N LEU A 56 -0.81 -12.50 12.08
CA LEU A 56 -0.98 -12.71 13.52
C LEU A 56 -2.40 -13.13 13.92
N ALA A 57 -3.42 -12.75 13.15
CA ALA A 57 -4.80 -13.13 13.41
C ALA A 57 -5.11 -14.54 12.87
N ASP A 58 -4.67 -14.83 11.66
CA ASP A 58 -5.06 -16.04 10.93
C ASP A 58 -4.04 -17.19 11.05
N HIS A 59 -2.80 -16.88 11.46
CA HIS A 59 -1.64 -17.78 11.48
C HIS A 59 -1.33 -18.48 10.14
N ASP A 60 -1.87 -17.97 9.03
CA ASP A 60 -1.67 -18.52 7.69
C ASP A 60 -0.49 -17.86 6.96
N VAL A 61 0.68 -18.50 7.06
CA VAL A 61 1.90 -18.08 6.34
C VAL A 61 1.71 -18.13 4.82
N THR A 62 0.94 -19.09 4.31
CA THR A 62 0.76 -19.28 2.86
C THR A 62 -0.07 -18.14 2.28
N GLY A 63 -1.18 -17.79 2.96
CA GLY A 63 -2.01 -16.65 2.60
C GLY A 63 -1.27 -15.31 2.72
N ALA A 64 -0.40 -15.14 3.71
CA ALA A 64 0.45 -13.96 3.80
C ALA A 64 1.42 -13.87 2.61
N LEU A 65 2.06 -14.98 2.23
CA LEU A 65 2.97 -15.05 1.09
C LEU A 65 2.26 -14.73 -0.22
N GLU A 66 1.05 -15.27 -0.43
CA GLU A 66 0.26 -15.00 -1.62
C GLU A 66 -0.09 -13.52 -1.79
N ARG A 67 -0.52 -12.86 -0.71
CA ARG A 67 -0.82 -11.42 -0.72
C ARG A 67 0.43 -10.56 -0.95
N LEU A 68 1.59 -10.99 -0.45
CA LEU A 68 2.86 -10.29 -0.64
C LEU A 68 3.43 -10.45 -2.06
N ARG A 69 3.01 -11.47 -2.82
CA ARG A 69 3.42 -11.63 -4.24
C ARG A 69 2.99 -10.44 -5.10
N LEU A 70 1.96 -9.69 -4.70
CA LEU A 70 1.55 -8.45 -5.38
C LEU A 70 2.65 -7.39 -5.43
N LEU A 71 3.63 -7.43 -4.51
CA LEU A 71 4.78 -6.53 -4.51
C LEU A 71 5.83 -6.89 -5.58
N GLN A 72 5.71 -8.08 -6.19
CA GLN A 72 6.63 -8.61 -7.21
C GLN A 72 8.11 -8.62 -6.74
N ALA A 73 8.36 -8.72 -5.44
CA ALA A 73 9.71 -8.87 -4.92
C ALA A 73 10.28 -10.24 -5.30
N ILE A 74 11.57 -10.26 -5.70
CA ILE A 74 12.28 -11.46 -6.15
C ILE A 74 12.24 -12.57 -5.09
N ASN A 75 12.34 -12.18 -3.80
CA ASN A 75 12.27 -13.09 -2.67
C ASN A 75 11.48 -12.44 -1.54
N ILE A 76 10.20 -12.82 -1.41
CA ILE A 76 9.30 -12.28 -0.39
C ILE A 76 9.83 -12.49 1.04
N PRO A 77 10.29 -13.69 1.45
CA PRO A 77 10.91 -13.87 2.77
C PRO A 77 12.08 -12.93 3.06
N THR A 78 13.01 -12.77 2.10
CA THR A 78 14.12 -11.82 2.26
C THR A 78 13.62 -10.38 2.36
N TYR A 79 12.64 -10.00 1.54
CA TYR A 79 12.07 -8.65 1.58
C TYR A 79 11.39 -8.34 2.92
N VAL A 80 10.63 -9.28 3.49
CA VAL A 80 10.02 -9.12 4.82
C VAL A 80 11.10 -8.96 5.90
N GLN A 81 12.19 -9.74 5.81
CA GLN A 81 13.33 -9.60 6.70
C GLN A 81 13.92 -8.17 6.61
N GLU A 82 14.22 -7.68 5.40
CA GLU A 82 14.77 -6.33 5.19
C GLU A 82 13.85 -5.22 5.70
N VAL A 83 12.53 -5.35 5.51
CA VAL A 83 11.53 -4.42 6.05
C VAL A 83 11.57 -4.42 7.58
N THR A 84 11.62 -5.60 8.19
CA THR A 84 11.65 -5.77 9.64
C THR A 84 12.91 -5.14 10.24
N GLU A 85 14.07 -5.43 9.67
CA GLU A 85 15.35 -4.85 10.13
C GLU A 85 15.34 -3.32 9.97
N ARG A 86 14.84 -2.82 8.84
CA ARG A 86 14.68 -1.38 8.61
C ARG A 86 13.75 -0.72 9.63
N TYR A 87 12.68 -1.38 10.05
CA TYR A 87 11.77 -0.85 11.08
C TYR A 87 12.45 -0.78 12.45
N ILE A 88 13.24 -1.80 12.80
CA ILE A 88 14.03 -1.83 14.03
C ILE A 88 15.10 -0.72 14.02
N THR A 89 15.91 -0.63 12.96
CA THR A 89 16.98 0.36 12.84
C THR A 89 16.45 1.79 12.88
N ASN A 90 15.31 2.05 12.24
CA ASN A 90 14.70 3.38 12.24
C ASN A 90 13.86 3.68 13.50
N SER A 91 13.88 2.79 14.51
CA SER A 91 13.10 2.95 15.75
C SER A 91 11.63 3.27 15.47
N ARG A 92 11.03 2.53 14.52
CA ARG A 92 9.59 2.62 14.21
C ARG A 92 8.77 2.11 15.39
N ASP A 93 7.45 2.18 15.24
CA ASP A 93 6.52 1.72 16.26
C ASP A 93 6.81 0.26 16.66
N VAL A 94 6.92 0.02 17.98
CA VAL A 94 7.30 -1.29 18.51
C VAL A 94 6.23 -2.34 18.27
N ARG A 95 4.94 -1.95 18.19
CA ARG A 95 3.85 -2.86 17.84
C ARG A 95 4.04 -3.35 16.41
N ASP A 96 4.34 -2.46 15.47
CA ASP A 96 4.59 -2.82 14.08
C ASP A 96 5.85 -3.67 13.92
N ILE A 97 6.91 -3.38 14.70
CA ILE A 97 8.10 -4.24 14.75
C ILE A 97 7.74 -5.66 15.20
N ARG A 98 6.97 -5.83 16.29
CA ARG A 98 6.60 -7.15 16.81
C ARG A 98 5.80 -7.98 15.80
N VAL A 99 4.85 -7.36 15.08
CA VAL A 99 4.07 -8.10 14.07
C VAL A 99 4.92 -8.50 12.87
N LEU A 100 5.83 -7.63 12.45
CA LEU A 100 6.79 -7.92 11.38
C LEU A 100 7.75 -9.06 11.77
N VAL A 101 8.24 -9.06 13.02
CA VAL A 101 9.07 -10.14 13.56
C VAL A 101 8.31 -11.46 13.58
N ALA A 102 7.04 -11.46 13.97
CA ALA A 102 6.21 -12.67 13.94
C ALA A 102 6.08 -13.27 12.53
N LEU A 103 5.84 -12.43 11.52
CA LEU A 103 5.77 -12.86 10.13
C LEU A 103 7.14 -13.33 9.62
N SER A 104 8.21 -12.60 9.94
CA SER A 104 9.57 -12.95 9.54
C SER A 104 10.00 -14.30 10.13
N GLU A 105 9.64 -14.56 11.40
CA GLU A 105 9.81 -15.84 12.07
C GLU A 105 8.99 -16.96 11.41
N GLY A 106 7.71 -16.70 11.11
CA GLY A 106 6.84 -17.66 10.39
C GLY A 106 7.35 -18.02 8.99
N LEU A 107 8.10 -17.11 8.36
CA LEU A 107 8.79 -17.33 7.08
C LEU A 107 10.19 -17.96 7.23
N GLY A 108 10.61 -18.30 8.45
CA GLY A 108 11.91 -18.90 8.75
C GLY A 108 13.09 -17.94 8.64
N ARG A 109 12.86 -16.63 8.79
CA ARG A 109 13.85 -15.55 8.59
C ARG A 109 14.07 -14.70 9.83
N LEU A 110 14.23 -15.34 10.98
CA LEU A 110 14.58 -14.64 12.20
C LEU A 110 16.06 -14.23 12.22
N THR A 111 16.35 -12.96 12.53
CA THR A 111 17.72 -12.47 12.73
C THR A 111 17.97 -12.04 14.18
N PRO A 112 19.23 -11.96 14.64
CA PRO A 112 19.54 -11.64 16.04
C PRO A 112 18.97 -10.31 16.55
N ILE A 113 18.80 -9.32 15.67
CA ILE A 113 18.21 -8.02 16.03
C ILE A 113 16.70 -8.09 16.27
N MET A 114 16.05 -9.16 15.83
CA MET A 114 14.62 -9.41 16.01
C MET A 114 14.31 -10.10 17.34
N GLU A 115 15.28 -10.79 17.93
CA GLU A 115 15.13 -11.58 19.16
C GLU A 115 14.45 -10.81 20.32
N PRO A 116 14.81 -9.54 20.60
CA PRO A 116 14.17 -8.76 21.68
C PRO A 116 12.69 -8.43 21.43
N TYR A 117 12.25 -8.56 20.18
CA TYR A 117 10.91 -8.19 19.72
C TYR A 117 10.06 -9.41 19.35
N ARG A 118 10.54 -10.63 19.63
CA ARG A 118 9.73 -11.83 19.41
C ARG A 118 8.44 -11.75 20.22
N PRO A 119 7.27 -12.00 19.60
CA PRO A 119 6.03 -12.15 20.35
C PRO A 119 6.19 -13.31 21.33
N LEU A 120 5.72 -13.14 22.57
CA LEU A 120 5.63 -14.27 23.49
C LEU A 120 4.71 -15.33 22.85
N PRO A 121 5.07 -16.62 22.90
CA PRO A 121 4.18 -17.68 22.41
C PRO A 121 2.84 -17.52 23.14
N ALA A 122 1.76 -17.46 22.37
CA ALA A 122 0.41 -17.49 22.90
C ALA A 122 0.29 -18.78 23.72
N THR A 123 0.40 -18.66 25.04
CA THR A 123 0.23 -19.76 25.96
C THR A 123 -1.24 -20.15 25.89
N GLY A 124 -1.51 -21.29 25.25
CA GLY A 124 -2.71 -22.13 25.37
C GLY A 124 -4.07 -21.44 25.44
N ALA A 125 -4.87 -21.62 24.39
CA ALA A 125 -6.31 -21.76 24.52
C ALA A 125 -6.71 -23.12 23.93
#